data_AF-A0A8B6E5R7-F1
#
_entry.id   AF-A0A8B6E5R7-F1
#
_cell.length_a   1.000
_cell.length_b   1.000
_cell.length_c   1.000
_cell.angle_alpha   90.00
_cell.angle_beta   90.00
_cell.angle_gamma   90.00
#
_symmetry.space_group_name_H-M   'P 1'
#
loop_
_entity.id
_entity.type
_entity.pdbx_description
1 polymer ?
#
loop_
_entity_poly.entity_id
_entity_poly.type
_entity_poly.pdbx_seq_one_letter_code
_entity_poly.pdbx_strand_id
1 'polypeptide(L)'
;MADSSSGRTLLSFWWIFCIIMMATYSGNLIAFLTVTKDKLPFTDLSGLVAQDKYQWGIQGGAIFEQIFKTSEIPEYKKIWSGVVEYNKSDTRVLSYIGDEHIGKVLEGNYAFIVDKTFFDMTMIDNCELAMPLAEVLQLQYAMALPNNSPFTKIFTDE
;
A
#
# COMPACT_ATOMS: atom_id res chain seq x y z
N MET A 1 -36.96 9.22 54.39
CA MET A 1 -35.78 8.44 54.85
C MET A 1 -34.56 8.82 54.00
N ALA A 2 -34.23 10.13 53.94
CA ALA A 2 -33.04 10.67 53.27
C ALA A 2 -32.56 11.99 53.94
N ASP A 3 -32.80 12.12 55.25
CA ASP A 3 -32.49 13.34 56.04
C ASP A 3 -31.29 13.14 56.98
N SER A 4 -30.37 12.26 56.61
CA SER A 4 -29.09 12.09 57.31
C SER A 4 -27.95 12.61 56.43
N SER A 5 -27.14 13.52 56.96
CA SER A 5 -26.03 14.17 56.24
C SER A 5 -25.05 13.17 55.62
N SER A 6 -24.81 12.03 56.27
CA SER A 6 -23.96 10.94 55.78
C SER A 6 -24.54 10.22 54.55
N GLY A 7 -25.86 10.06 54.48
CA GLY A 7 -26.54 9.47 53.32
C GLY A 7 -26.44 10.34 52.06
N ARG A 8 -26.43 11.66 52.23
CA ARG A 8 -26.25 12.61 51.12
C ARG A 8 -24.84 12.56 50.55
N THR A 9 -23.82 12.47 51.40
CA THR A 9 -22.42 12.34 50.98
C THR A 9 -22.19 11.04 50.20
N LEU A 10 -22.77 9.92 50.63
CA LEU A 10 -22.67 8.64 49.93
C LEU A 10 -23.31 8.71 48.53
N LEU A 11 -24.50 9.31 48.42
CA LEU A 11 -25.18 9.48 47.13
C LEU A 11 -24.39 10.40 46.19
N SER A 12 -23.80 11.50 46.69
CA SER A 12 -22.95 12.37 45.89
C SER A 12 -21.71 11.65 45.36
N PHE A 13 -21.04 10.86 46.20
CA PHE A 13 -19.88 10.07 45.76
C PHE A 13 -20.28 9.01 44.73
N TRP A 14 -21.41 8.35 44.93
CA TRP A 14 -21.96 7.38 43.97
C TRP A 14 -22.26 8.01 42.62
N TRP A 15 -22.90 9.17 42.60
CA TRP A 15 -23.17 9.91 41.36
C TRP A 15 -21.89 10.30 40.63
N ILE A 16 -20.89 10.79 41.36
CA ILE A 16 -19.58 11.13 40.79
C ILE A 16 -18.89 9.87 40.23
N PHE A 17 -18.92 8.76 40.95
CA PHE A 17 -18.37 7.49 40.50
C PHE A 17 -19.01 7.00 39.19
N CYS A 18 -20.35 7.04 39.09
CA CYS A 18 -21.08 6.69 37.89
C CYS A 18 -20.73 7.60 36.69
N ILE A 19 -20.62 8.92 36.92
CA ILE A 19 -20.23 9.87 35.88
C ILE A 19 -18.81 9.60 35.38
N ILE A 20 -17.85 9.35 36.29
CA ILE A 20 -16.47 9.03 35.92
C ILE A 20 -16.41 7.75 35.11
N MET A 21 -17.10 6.68 35.55
CA MET A 21 -17.14 5.40 34.83
C MET A 21 -17.74 5.57 33.43
N MET A 22 -18.85 6.31 33.29
CA MET A 22 -19.47 6.57 31.98
C MET A 22 -18.56 7.41 31.08
N ALA A 23 -17.89 8.43 31.62
CA ALA A 23 -16.95 9.26 30.88
C ALA A 23 -15.72 8.46 30.41
N THR A 24 -15.16 7.59 31.23
CA THR A 24 -14.03 6.72 30.84
C THR A 24 -14.44 5.72 29.77
N TYR A 25 -15.63 5.10 29.88
CA TYR A 25 -16.15 4.20 28.86
C TYR A 25 -16.38 4.93 27.52
N SER A 26 -17.02 6.10 27.56
CA SER A 26 -17.24 6.94 26.39
C SER A 26 -15.91 7.39 25.76
N GLY A 27 -14.93 7.80 26.56
CA GLY A 27 -13.60 8.19 26.10
C GLY A 27 -12.85 7.04 25.41
N ASN A 28 -12.87 5.83 25.99
CA ASN A 28 -12.24 4.66 25.38
C ASN A 28 -12.94 4.24 24.07
N LEU A 29 -14.27 4.34 24.01
CA LEU A 29 -15.04 4.07 22.80
C LEU A 29 -14.73 5.08 21.70
N ILE A 30 -14.72 6.38 22.02
CA ILE A 30 -14.35 7.44 21.09
C ILE A 30 -12.92 7.24 20.60
N ALA A 31 -11.98 6.91 21.50
CA ALA A 31 -10.60 6.63 21.13
C ALA A 31 -10.47 5.45 20.15
N PHE A 32 -11.35 4.46 20.21
CA PHE A 32 -11.38 3.39 19.22
C PHE A 32 -12.03 3.84 17.90
N LEU A 33 -13.10 4.63 17.96
CA LEU A 33 -13.83 5.11 16.77
C LEU A 33 -13.05 6.13 15.95
N THR A 34 -12.25 6.98 16.60
CA THR A 34 -11.48 8.03 15.92
C THR A 34 -10.15 7.51 15.35
N VAL A 35 -9.70 6.33 15.76
CA VAL A 35 -8.54 5.69 15.16
C VAL A 35 -8.98 5.03 13.86
N THR A 36 -8.83 5.75 12.75
CA THR A 36 -8.83 5.14 11.42
C THR A 36 -7.55 4.30 11.30
N LYS A 37 -7.70 2.98 11.28
CA LYS A 37 -6.56 2.08 11.02
C LYS A 37 -6.36 1.95 9.52
N ASP A 38 -5.85 3.01 8.92
CA ASP A 38 -5.32 2.96 7.56
C ASP A 38 -3.91 2.35 7.60
N LYS A 39 -3.83 1.12 8.10
CA LYS A 39 -2.59 0.36 8.09
C LYS A 39 -2.58 -0.48 6.83
N LEU A 40 -1.80 -0.02 5.86
CA LEU A 40 -1.42 -0.83 4.71
C LEU A 40 -0.85 -2.18 5.20
N PRO A 41 -1.17 -3.30 4.52
CA PRO A 41 -0.71 -4.63 4.93
C PRO A 41 0.81 -4.77 4.91
N PHE A 42 1.49 -3.99 4.07
CA PHE A 42 2.94 -3.90 3.96
C PHE A 42 3.34 -2.46 3.63
N THR A 43 4.48 -2.02 4.15
CA THR A 43 5.03 -0.67 3.91
C THR A 43 6.20 -0.66 2.93
N ASP A 44 6.83 -1.82 2.73
CA ASP A 44 8.08 -1.97 2.00
C ASP A 44 8.09 -3.26 1.17
N LEU A 45 8.98 -3.35 0.19
CA LEU A 45 9.09 -4.50 -0.70
C LEU A 45 9.52 -5.75 0.08
N SER A 46 10.43 -5.60 1.05
CA SER A 46 10.85 -6.72 1.91
C SER A 46 9.67 -7.26 2.72
N GLY A 47 8.75 -6.38 3.15
CA GLY A 47 7.52 -6.75 3.85
C GLY A 47 6.55 -7.52 2.96
N LEU A 48 6.45 -7.15 1.68
CA LEU A 48 5.65 -7.88 0.68
C LEU A 48 6.22 -9.27 0.39
N VAL A 49 7.54 -9.42 0.34
CA VAL A 49 8.21 -10.70 0.07
C VAL A 49 8.24 -11.62 1.30
N ALA A 50 8.23 -11.07 2.51
CA ALA A 50 8.26 -11.85 3.75
C ALA A 50 6.91 -12.50 4.11
N GLN A 51 5.84 -12.10 3.43
CA GLN A 51 4.49 -12.60 3.67
C GLN A 51 4.03 -13.47 2.49
N ASP A 52 3.20 -14.48 2.77
CA ASP A 52 2.69 -15.43 1.77
C ASP A 52 1.21 -15.19 1.39
N LYS A 53 0.57 -14.16 1.94
CA LYS A 53 -0.87 -13.90 1.78
C LYS A 53 -1.21 -13.16 0.49
N TYR A 54 -0.41 -12.16 0.12
CA TYR A 54 -0.60 -11.35 -1.08
C TYR A 54 0.30 -11.87 -2.19
N GLN A 55 -0.30 -12.18 -3.33
CA GLN A 55 0.44 -12.41 -4.57
C GLN A 55 0.89 -11.07 -5.15
N TRP A 56 1.92 -11.06 -5.97
CA TRP A 56 2.36 -9.85 -6.65
C TRP A 56 2.65 -10.10 -8.12
N GLY A 57 2.58 -9.04 -8.91
CA GLY A 57 2.95 -9.09 -10.32
C GLY A 57 3.49 -7.79 -10.85
N ILE A 58 3.99 -7.89 -12.07
CA ILE A 58 4.68 -6.83 -12.80
C ILE A 58 4.09 -6.80 -14.20
N GLN A 59 4.07 -5.62 -14.80
CA GLN A 59 3.64 -5.50 -16.19
C GLN A 59 4.64 -6.19 -17.11
N GLY A 60 4.16 -7.10 -17.96
CA GLY A 60 4.98 -7.86 -18.90
C GLY A 60 5.63 -6.95 -19.93
N GLY A 61 6.91 -7.20 -20.26
CA GLY A 61 7.67 -6.38 -21.20
C GLY A 61 8.11 -5.02 -20.66
N ALA A 62 7.80 -4.69 -19.41
CA ALA A 62 8.29 -3.48 -18.76
C ALA A 62 9.75 -3.60 -18.32
N ILE A 63 10.41 -2.47 -18.09
CA ILE A 63 11.79 -2.43 -17.59
C ILE A 63 11.97 -3.17 -16.25
N PHE A 64 10.93 -3.18 -15.41
CA PHE A 64 10.91 -3.90 -14.14
C PHE A 64 11.17 -5.40 -14.31
N GLU A 65 10.67 -6.02 -15.38
CA GLU A 65 10.93 -7.43 -15.69
C GLU A 65 12.44 -7.68 -15.84
N GLN A 66 13.11 -6.84 -16.62
CA GLN A 66 14.55 -6.98 -16.86
C GLN A 66 15.39 -6.63 -15.63
N ILE A 67 14.98 -5.62 -14.87
CA ILE A 67 15.64 -5.22 -13.62
C ILE A 67 15.58 -6.35 -12.59
N PHE A 68 14.39 -6.89 -12.32
CA PHE A 68 14.24 -7.95 -11.31
C PHE A 68 14.91 -9.26 -11.73
N LYS A 69 14.95 -9.56 -13.03
CA LYS A 69 15.65 -10.73 -13.56
C LYS A 69 17.18 -10.62 -13.47
N THR A 70 17.74 -9.42 -13.63
CA THR A 70 19.20 -9.20 -13.69
C THR A 70 19.79 -8.76 -12.35
N SER A 71 18.98 -8.22 -11.44
CA SER A 71 19.45 -7.67 -10.17
C SER A 71 20.10 -8.73 -9.28
N GLU A 72 21.14 -8.32 -8.55
CA GLU A 72 21.81 -9.16 -7.55
C GLU A 72 21.14 -9.11 -6.17
N ILE A 73 20.26 -8.12 -5.95
CA ILE A 73 19.59 -7.87 -4.68
C ILE A 73 18.67 -9.05 -4.34
N PRO A 74 18.77 -9.64 -3.13
CA PRO A 74 18.03 -10.86 -2.77
C PRO A 74 16.52 -10.68 -2.81
N GLU A 75 16.01 -9.49 -2.46
CA GLU A 75 14.59 -9.17 -2.48
C GLU A 75 14.05 -9.15 -3.91
N TYR A 76 14.78 -8.56 -4.85
CA TYR A 76 14.38 -8.46 -6.26
C TYR A 76 14.41 -9.83 -6.95
N LYS A 77 15.40 -10.66 -6.61
CA LYS A 77 15.44 -12.06 -7.04
C LYS A 77 14.23 -12.85 -6.55
N LYS A 78 13.82 -12.64 -5.29
CA LYS A 78 12.64 -13.29 -4.71
C LYS A 78 11.34 -12.81 -5.37
N ILE A 79 11.23 -11.51 -5.65
CA ILE A 79 10.10 -10.95 -6.40
C ILE A 79 10.00 -11.65 -7.76
N TRP A 80 11.10 -11.73 -8.51
CA TRP A 80 11.13 -12.38 -9.80
C TRP A 80 10.77 -13.86 -9.73
N SER A 81 11.35 -14.62 -8.79
CA SER A 81 10.99 -16.03 -8.62
C SER A 81 9.53 -16.24 -8.28
N GLY A 82 8.95 -15.37 -7.43
CA GLY A 82 7.53 -15.41 -7.08
C GLY A 82 6.64 -15.11 -8.27
N VAL A 83 6.94 -14.07 -9.06
CA VAL A 83 6.21 -13.75 -10.29
C VAL A 83 6.23 -14.92 -11.26
N VAL A 84 7.39 -15.55 -11.48
CA VAL A 84 7.53 -16.72 -12.36
C VAL A 84 6.73 -17.91 -11.84
N GLU A 85 6.64 -18.11 -10.53
CA GLU A 85 5.84 -19.16 -9.91
C GLU A 85 4.34 -18.88 -10.07
N TYR A 86 3.89 -17.66 -9.72
CA TYR A 86 2.48 -17.26 -9.84
C TYR A 86 1.99 -17.24 -11.29
N ASN A 87 2.86 -16.92 -12.25
CA ASN A 87 2.55 -16.96 -13.67
C ASN A 87 2.16 -18.37 -14.18
N LYS A 88 2.60 -19.43 -13.50
CA LYS A 88 2.18 -20.80 -13.84
C LYS A 88 0.71 -21.06 -13.51
N SER A 89 0.21 -20.45 -12.44
CA SER A 89 -1.19 -20.56 -12.01
C SER A 89 -2.08 -19.51 -12.67
N ASP A 90 -1.57 -18.28 -12.84
CA ASP A 90 -2.33 -17.16 -13.35
C ASP A 90 -1.45 -16.28 -14.24
N THR A 91 -1.72 -16.32 -15.54
CA THR A 91 -0.97 -15.57 -16.55
C THR A 91 -1.18 -14.06 -16.46
N ARG A 92 -2.21 -13.58 -15.75
CA ARG A 92 -2.49 -12.15 -15.55
C ARG A 92 -1.43 -11.47 -14.69
N VAL A 93 -0.60 -12.23 -13.98
CA VAL A 93 0.50 -11.71 -13.14
C VAL A 93 1.64 -11.10 -13.98
N LEU A 94 1.73 -11.46 -15.26
CA LEU A 94 2.66 -10.92 -16.25
C LEU A 94 1.93 -10.35 -17.48
N SER A 95 0.71 -9.86 -17.30
CA SER A 95 -0.03 -9.26 -18.41
C SER A 95 0.69 -8.03 -18.95
N TYR A 96 0.59 -7.81 -20.26
CA TYR A 96 1.07 -6.58 -20.88
C TYR A 96 0.15 -5.40 -20.56
N ILE A 97 -1.12 -5.68 -20.26
CA ILE A 97 -2.16 -4.68 -20.05
C ILE A 97 -2.20 -4.31 -18.56
N GLY A 98 -1.85 -3.05 -18.25
CA GLY A 98 -1.85 -2.53 -16.88
C GLY A 98 -3.22 -2.64 -16.19
N ASP A 99 -4.31 -2.42 -16.93
CA ASP A 99 -5.67 -2.44 -16.39
C ASP A 99 -6.09 -3.80 -15.84
N GLU A 100 -5.57 -4.91 -16.41
CA GLU A 100 -5.84 -6.25 -15.88
C GLU A 100 -5.25 -6.43 -14.49
N HIS A 101 -4.09 -5.82 -14.23
CA HIS A 101 -3.48 -5.83 -12.90
C HIS A 101 -4.29 -4.99 -11.92
N ILE A 102 -4.80 -3.82 -12.34
CA ILE A 102 -5.64 -2.98 -11.48
C ILE A 102 -6.92 -3.72 -11.10
N GLY A 103 -7.58 -4.39 -12.05
CA GLY A 103 -8.73 -5.24 -11.76
C GLY A 103 -8.43 -6.29 -10.69
N LYS A 104 -7.26 -6.93 -10.76
CA LYS A 104 -6.82 -7.90 -9.73
C LYS A 104 -6.52 -7.27 -8.38
N VAL A 105 -5.94 -6.06 -8.34
CA VAL A 105 -5.72 -5.35 -7.07
C VAL A 105 -7.07 -5.09 -6.38
N LEU A 106 -8.10 -4.72 -7.15
CA LEU A 106 -9.46 -4.50 -6.64
C LEU A 106 -10.16 -5.80 -6.20
N GLU A 107 -9.89 -6.94 -6.86
CA GLU A 107 -10.34 -8.26 -6.39
C GLU A 107 -9.72 -8.66 -5.04
N GLY A 108 -8.57 -8.07 -4.70
CA GLY A 108 -7.88 -8.23 -3.42
C GLY A 108 -6.81 -9.31 -3.41
N ASN A 109 -6.05 -9.38 -2.30
CA ASN A 109 -4.90 -10.29 -2.10
C ASN A 109 -3.83 -10.23 -3.22
N TYR A 110 -3.76 -9.12 -3.96
CA TYR A 110 -2.81 -8.92 -5.05
C TYR A 110 -2.15 -7.54 -4.95
N ALA A 111 -0.83 -7.50 -5.16
CA ALA A 111 -0.01 -6.30 -5.17
C ALA A 111 0.57 -6.09 -6.58
N PHE A 112 0.40 -4.89 -7.12
CA PHE A 112 0.93 -4.55 -8.43
C PHE A 112 2.15 -3.64 -8.29
N ILE A 113 3.28 -4.05 -8.83
CA ILE A 113 4.50 -3.24 -8.88
C ILE A 113 4.50 -2.49 -10.21
N VAL A 114 4.33 -1.17 -10.12
CA VAL A 114 4.17 -0.29 -11.29
C VAL A 114 4.86 1.04 -11.05
N ASP A 115 5.09 1.77 -12.15
CA ASP A 115 5.58 3.14 -12.08
C ASP A 115 4.58 4.05 -11.35
N LYS A 116 5.13 4.98 -10.55
CA LYS A 116 4.35 5.95 -9.79
C LYS A 116 3.47 6.84 -10.65
N THR A 117 3.96 7.30 -11.79
CA THR A 117 3.21 8.17 -12.72
C THR A 117 1.96 7.46 -13.22
N PHE A 118 2.09 6.16 -13.55
CA PHE A 118 0.94 5.35 -13.95
C PHE A 118 -0.05 5.22 -12.80
N PHE A 119 0.44 4.90 -11.59
CA PHE A 119 -0.40 4.80 -10.40
C PHE A 119 -1.14 6.10 -10.08
N ASP A 120 -0.45 7.25 -10.09
CA ASP A 120 -1.02 8.56 -9.80
C ASP A 120 -2.14 8.90 -10.79
N MET A 121 -1.98 8.54 -12.07
CA MET A 121 -3.04 8.71 -13.07
C MET A 121 -4.23 7.79 -12.80
N THR A 122 -4.00 6.51 -12.49
CA THR A 122 -5.09 5.56 -12.21
C THR A 122 -5.84 5.88 -10.90
N MET A 123 -5.13 6.42 -9.91
CA MET A 123 -5.69 6.77 -8.60
C MET A 123 -6.65 7.97 -8.69
N ILE A 124 -6.48 8.86 -9.68
CA ILE A 124 -7.43 9.96 -9.94
C ILE A 124 -8.84 9.41 -10.18
N ASP A 125 -8.93 8.30 -10.93
CA ASP A 125 -10.21 7.65 -11.23
C ASP A 125 -10.65 6.67 -10.13
N ASN A 126 -9.71 6.08 -9.39
CA ASN A 126 -9.97 5.03 -8.40
C ASN A 126 -9.36 5.32 -7.02
N CYS A 127 -10.15 5.91 -6.12
CA CYS A 127 -9.73 6.23 -4.75
C CYS A 127 -9.56 5.02 -3.81
N GLU A 128 -9.91 3.80 -4.26
CA GLU A 128 -9.72 2.56 -3.47
C GLU A 128 -8.28 2.03 -3.52
N LEU A 129 -7.47 2.56 -4.43
CA LEU A 129 -6.08 2.18 -4.59
C LEU A 129 -5.19 2.93 -3.58
N ALA A 130 -4.22 2.23 -3.02
CA ALA A 130 -3.26 2.81 -2.10
C ALA A 130 -1.85 2.29 -2.39
N MET A 131 -0.88 3.20 -2.34
CA MET A 131 0.54 2.89 -2.53
C MET A 131 1.29 3.01 -1.19
N PRO A 132 2.16 2.06 -0.83
CA PRO A 132 3.08 2.20 0.29
C PRO A 132 4.05 3.38 0.11
N LEU A 133 4.48 3.99 1.22
CA LEU A 133 5.31 5.20 1.18
C LEU A 133 6.76 4.95 0.68
N ALA A 134 7.21 3.70 0.64
CA ALA A 134 8.55 3.33 0.19
C ALA A 134 8.59 3.16 -1.34
N GLU A 135 9.37 4.01 -2.01
CA GLU A 135 9.69 3.85 -3.43
C GLU A 135 10.75 2.75 -3.61
N VAL A 136 10.45 1.78 -4.46
CA VAL A 136 11.34 0.63 -4.72
C VAL A 136 12.46 0.98 -5.70
N LEU A 137 12.15 1.79 -6.71
CA LEU A 137 13.08 2.15 -7.78
C LEU A 137 12.85 3.60 -8.21
N GLN A 138 13.93 4.37 -8.30
CA GLN A 138 13.93 5.70 -8.90
C GLN A 138 14.32 5.58 -10.37
N LEU A 139 13.32 5.42 -11.22
CA LEU A 139 13.49 5.41 -12.67
C LEU A 139 13.23 6.81 -13.22
N GLN A 140 13.98 7.20 -14.24
CA GLN A 140 13.79 8.46 -14.96
C GLN A 140 13.32 8.17 -16.39
N TYR A 141 12.43 9.02 -16.88
CA TYR A 141 11.99 8.96 -18.26
C TYR A 141 13.02 9.63 -19.18
N ALA A 142 13.33 8.98 -20.30
CA ALA A 142 14.24 9.49 -21.31
C ALA A 142 13.72 9.20 -22.72
N MET A 143 14.04 10.07 -23.68
CA MET A 143 13.72 9.86 -25.09
C MET A 143 14.81 9.02 -25.75
N ALA A 144 14.45 7.86 -26.28
CA ALA A 144 15.38 6.99 -27.01
C ALA A 144 15.48 7.42 -28.47
N LEU A 145 16.69 7.77 -28.91
CA LEU A 145 17.01 8.07 -30.31
C LEU A 145 17.83 6.93 -30.93
N PRO A 146 17.72 6.69 -32.26
CA PRO A 146 18.56 5.70 -32.92
C PRO A 146 20.05 6.05 -32.77
N ASN A 147 20.89 5.00 -32.75
CA ASN A 147 22.33 5.16 -32.61
C ASN A 147 22.88 6.11 -33.70
N ASN A 148 23.69 7.08 -33.26
CA ASN A 148 24.31 8.08 -34.13
C ASN A 148 23.33 9.04 -34.82
N SER A 149 22.16 9.27 -34.23
CA SER A 149 21.18 10.26 -34.70
C SER A 149 21.73 11.69 -34.59
N PRO A 150 21.56 12.54 -35.62
CA PRO A 150 21.92 13.96 -35.53
C PRO A 150 21.10 14.71 -34.48
N PHE A 151 19.92 14.19 -34.11
CA PHE A 151 19.00 14.80 -33.16
C PHE A 151 19.42 14.64 -31.71
N THR A 152 20.30 13.69 -31.37
CA THR A 152 20.75 13.49 -29.98
C THR A 152 21.36 14.75 -29.39
N LYS A 153 22.13 15.51 -30.18
CA LYS A 153 22.74 16.76 -29.73
C LYS A 153 21.70 17.83 -29.39
N ILE A 154 20.58 17.87 -30.11
CA ILE A 154 19.53 18.87 -29.90
C ILE A 154 18.82 18.59 -28.57
N PHE A 155 18.48 17.32 -28.30
CA PHE A 155 17.76 16.93 -27.09
C PHE A 155 18.64 16.82 -25.83
N THR A 156 19.97 16.83 -25.95
CA THR A 156 20.89 16.71 -24.81
C THR A 156 21.45 18.06 -24.36
N ASP A 157 21.44 19.07 -25.23
CA ASP A 157 22.06 20.39 -25.00
C ASP A 157 21.05 21.44 -24.50
N GLU A 158 19.78 21.06 -24.29
CA GLU A 158 18.77 21.85 -23.55
C GLU A 158 18.80 21.59 -22.04
#